data_AF-A0A517YFK9-F1
#
_entry.id   AF-A0A517YFK9-F1
#
_cell.length_a   1.000
_cell.length_b   1.000
_cell.length_c   1.000
_cell.angle_alpha   90.00
_cell.angle_beta   90.00
_cell.angle_gamma   90.00
#
_symmetry.space_group_name_H-M   'P 1'
#
loop_
_entity.id
_entity.type
_entity.pdbx_description
1 polymer ?
#
loop_
_entity_poly.entity_id
_entity_poly.type
_entity_poly.pdbx_seq_one_letter_code
_entity_poly.pdbx_strand_id
1 'polypeptide(L)'
;MSEVTPGRYRHYKGNKYTVIGTARHSETLEEMVVYRQEYGEHGLWVRPKEMFLEMVKVDGQDVLRFQRLGSSSESIGESVTNIFDDLPQHLPKEVVQTLIQAADVRIERIISHGHASAPDSWYDQAQHEWVIVLKGAARLQFEDEMVEMKPGDFINIAAFRKHRVDWTTPHEPTIWLGVRYGGNRA
;
A
#
# COMPACT_ATOMS: atom_id res chain seq x y z
N MET A 1 26.38 0.00 13.60
CA MET A 1 25.84 -1.20 12.94
C MET A 1 24.88 -0.74 11.87
N SER A 2 24.99 -1.23 10.63
CA SER A 2 24.06 -0.88 9.55
C SER A 2 22.66 -1.38 9.90
N GLU A 3 21.72 -0.45 10.02
CA GLU A 3 20.33 -0.72 10.31
C GLU A 3 19.63 -1.26 9.04
N VAL A 4 18.86 -2.34 9.18
CA VAL A 4 18.04 -2.86 8.09
C VAL A 4 16.69 -2.16 8.16
N THR A 5 16.43 -1.25 7.23
CA THR A 5 15.18 -0.51 7.18
C THR A 5 14.07 -1.36 6.55
N PRO A 6 12.86 -1.42 7.12
CA PRO A 6 11.69 -1.97 6.43
C PRO A 6 11.45 -1.29 5.07
N GLY A 7 10.88 -2.03 4.12
CA GLY A 7 10.59 -1.53 2.77
C GLY A 7 11.01 -2.48 1.66
N ARG A 8 11.05 -1.99 0.43
CA ARG A 8 11.29 -2.83 -0.75
C ARG A 8 12.78 -3.02 -1.02
N TYR A 9 13.16 -4.24 -1.34
CA TYR A 9 14.51 -4.64 -1.68
C TYR A 9 14.51 -5.46 -2.97
N ARG A 10 15.58 -5.38 -3.73
CA ARG A 10 15.85 -6.23 -4.89
C ARG A 10 17.05 -7.11 -4.58
N HIS A 11 16.87 -8.42 -4.71
CA HIS A 11 17.99 -9.35 -4.68
C HIS A 11 18.82 -9.19 -5.97
N TYR A 12 20.13 -9.40 -5.92
CA TYR A 12 21.00 -9.26 -7.11
C TYR A 12 20.56 -10.14 -8.30
N LYS A 13 19.82 -11.23 -8.05
CA LYS A 13 19.20 -12.09 -9.09
C LYS A 13 17.91 -11.51 -9.71
N GLY A 14 17.52 -10.28 -9.37
CA GLY A 14 16.38 -9.56 -9.97
C GLY A 14 15.08 -9.60 -9.18
N ASN A 15 14.84 -10.65 -8.39
CA ASN A 15 13.61 -10.79 -7.60
C ASN A 15 13.44 -9.67 -6.55
N LYS A 16 12.18 -9.28 -6.31
CA LYS A 16 11.81 -8.23 -5.37
C LYS A 16 11.20 -8.81 -4.09
N TYR A 17 11.46 -8.14 -2.98
CA TYR A 17 11.06 -8.55 -1.65
C TYR A 17 10.69 -7.32 -0.80
N THR A 18 9.79 -7.53 0.15
CA THR A 18 9.47 -6.54 1.19
C THR A 18 10.13 -6.99 2.50
N VAL A 19 11.07 -6.19 3.01
CA VAL A 19 11.61 -6.36 4.35
C VAL A 19 10.59 -5.82 5.36
N ILE A 20 10.22 -6.67 6.31
CA ILE A 20 9.26 -6.35 7.37
C ILE A 20 10.00 -5.77 8.58
N GLY A 21 11.16 -6.34 8.91
CA GLY A 21 12.01 -5.87 10.00
C GLY A 21 13.11 -6.85 10.35
N THR A 22 13.71 -6.66 11.52
CA THR A 22 14.70 -7.57 12.09
C THR A 22 14.15 -8.33 13.28
N ALA A 23 14.59 -9.56 13.46
CA ALA A 23 14.29 -10.42 14.61
C ALA A 23 15.59 -10.95 15.23
N ARG A 24 15.50 -11.61 16.39
CA ARG A 24 16.61 -12.38 16.98
C ARG A 24 16.23 -13.85 17.04
N HIS A 25 17.15 -14.72 16.63
CA HIS A 25 17.00 -16.16 16.83
C HIS A 25 17.10 -16.47 18.34
N SER A 26 16.12 -17.14 18.94
CA SER A 26 16.01 -17.27 20.40
C SER A 26 17.20 -18.00 21.03
N GLU A 27 17.68 -19.05 20.36
CA GLU A 27 18.74 -19.92 20.90
C GLU A 27 20.13 -19.32 20.76
N THR A 28 20.36 -18.51 19.73
CA THR A 28 21.71 -18.02 19.36
C THR A 28 21.85 -16.51 19.52
N LEU A 29 20.74 -15.80 19.72
CA LEU A 29 20.63 -14.34 19.69
C LEU A 29 21.10 -13.69 18.38
N GLU A 30 21.28 -14.49 17.33
CA GLU A 30 21.69 -14.02 16.01
C GLU A 30 20.62 -13.10 15.42
N GLU A 31 21.05 -11.95 14.88
CA GLU A 31 20.13 -11.02 14.22
C GLU A 31 19.71 -11.57 12.85
N MET A 32 18.41 -11.63 12.63
CA MET A 32 17.78 -12.12 11.40
C MET A 32 17.01 -10.99 10.73
N VAL A 33 16.98 -11.00 9.39
CA VAL A 33 16.07 -10.16 8.60
C VAL A 33 14.84 -10.98 8.24
N VAL A 34 13.66 -10.46 8.56
CA VAL A 34 12.35 -11.04 8.20
C VAL A 34 11.83 -10.31 6.96
N TYR A 35 11.59 -11.05 5.89
CA TYR A 35 11.21 -10.47 4.60
C TYR A 35 10.27 -11.40 3.81
N ARG A 36 9.52 -10.81 2.89
CA ARG A 36 8.48 -11.48 2.10
C ARG A 36 8.79 -11.38 0.61
N GLN A 37 8.54 -12.45 -0.14
CA GLN A 37 8.60 -12.42 -1.60
C GLN A 37 7.50 -11.53 -2.18
N GLU A 38 7.80 -10.73 -3.21
CA GLU A 38 6.80 -9.99 -4.00
C GLU A 38 6.34 -10.78 -5.25
N TYR A 39 6.58 -12.10 -5.27
CA TYR A 39 6.26 -13.00 -6.38
C TYR A 39 5.88 -14.38 -5.83
N GLY A 40 5.32 -15.23 -6.69
CA GLY A 40 4.92 -16.58 -6.31
C GLY A 40 3.88 -16.57 -5.20
N GLU A 41 4.07 -17.43 -4.19
CA GLU A 41 3.14 -17.58 -3.06
C GLU A 41 3.30 -16.48 -1.98
N HIS A 42 4.16 -15.47 -2.22
CA HIS A 42 4.42 -14.41 -1.25
C HIS A 42 4.85 -14.91 0.15
N GLY A 43 5.67 -15.97 0.16
CA GLY A 43 6.13 -16.62 1.38
C GLY A 43 6.99 -15.71 2.27
N LEU A 44 6.98 -16.00 3.57
CA LEU A 44 7.78 -15.33 4.59
C LEU A 44 9.11 -16.06 4.81
N TRP A 45 10.22 -15.32 4.79
CA TRP A 45 11.56 -15.86 4.92
C TRP A 45 12.33 -15.13 6.02
N VAL A 46 13.27 -15.86 6.61
CA VAL A 46 14.27 -15.32 7.52
C VAL A 46 15.67 -15.60 7.00
N ARG A 47 16.61 -14.69 7.24
CA ARG A 47 18.02 -14.86 6.88
C ARG A 47 18.92 -14.14 7.89
N PRO A 48 20.12 -14.66 8.20
CA PRO A 48 21.10 -13.92 8.98
C PRO A 48 21.33 -12.52 8.42
N LYS A 49 21.32 -11.51 9.30
CA LYS A 49 21.47 -10.10 8.93
C LYS A 49 22.79 -9.84 8.22
N GLU A 50 23.86 -10.50 8.64
CA GLU A 50 25.18 -10.41 7.99
C GLU A 50 25.10 -10.90 6.53
N MET A 51 24.51 -12.07 6.30
CA MET A 51 24.34 -12.59 4.94
C MET A 51 23.39 -11.73 4.09
N PHE A 52 22.41 -11.07 4.70
CA PHE A 52 21.47 -10.19 3.99
C PHE A 52 22.17 -8.92 3.49
N LEU A 53 23.03 -8.33 4.34
CA LEU A 53 23.77 -7.10 4.06
C LEU A 53 25.09 -7.34 3.27
N GLU A 54 25.40 -8.60 2.97
CA GLU A 54 26.61 -9.01 2.29
C GLU A 54 26.73 -8.41 0.87
N MET A 55 27.96 -8.07 0.48
CA MET A 55 28.32 -7.78 -0.91
C MET A 55 28.67 -9.10 -1.62
N VAL A 56 28.17 -9.31 -2.84
CA VAL A 56 28.46 -10.47 -3.67
C VAL A 56 29.12 -10.05 -4.96
N LYS A 57 29.95 -10.93 -5.53
CA LYS A 57 30.55 -10.73 -6.85
C LYS A 57 29.60 -11.19 -7.95
N VAL A 58 29.24 -10.27 -8.84
CA VAL A 58 28.47 -10.53 -10.07
C VAL A 58 29.25 -9.92 -11.22
N ASP A 59 29.64 -10.72 -12.20
CA ASP A 59 30.45 -10.29 -13.36
C ASP A 59 31.72 -9.52 -12.98
N GLY A 60 32.35 -9.92 -11.87
CA GLY A 60 33.57 -9.30 -11.34
C GLY A 60 33.35 -8.00 -10.55
N GLN A 61 32.11 -7.52 -10.42
CA GLN A 61 31.75 -6.34 -9.64
C GLN A 61 31.13 -6.72 -8.29
N ASP A 62 31.49 -5.98 -7.24
CA ASP A 62 30.87 -6.13 -5.93
C ASP A 62 29.53 -5.38 -5.90
N VAL A 63 28.44 -6.10 -5.66
CA VAL A 63 27.08 -5.55 -5.55
C VAL A 63 26.42 -6.00 -4.25
N LEU A 64 25.52 -5.21 -3.69
CA LEU A 64 24.73 -5.62 -2.53
C LEU A 64 23.90 -6.85 -2.87
N ARG A 65 23.93 -7.87 -2.01
CA ARG A 65 23.08 -9.06 -2.17
C ARG A 65 21.60 -8.66 -2.24
N PHE A 66 21.20 -7.74 -1.37
CA PHE A 66 19.91 -7.08 -1.37
C PHE A 66 20.08 -5.56 -1.43
N GLN A 67 19.76 -4.99 -2.59
CA GLN A 67 19.72 -3.55 -2.77
C GLN A 67 18.39 -3.02 -2.26
N ARG A 68 18.39 -2.09 -1.30
CA ARG A 68 17.18 -1.34 -0.96
C ARG A 68 16.74 -0.62 -2.23
N LEU A 69 15.56 -0.95 -2.70
CA LEU A 69 14.89 -0.11 -3.67
C LEU A 69 14.47 1.09 -2.83
N GLY A 70 15.02 2.27 -3.14
CA GLY A 70 14.45 3.49 -2.59
C GLY A 70 12.93 3.38 -2.73
N SER A 71 12.19 3.94 -1.77
CA SER A 71 10.91 4.50 -2.17
C SER A 71 11.26 5.32 -3.41
N SER A 72 10.91 4.84 -4.60
CA SER A 72 10.90 5.69 -5.77
C SER A 72 10.08 6.86 -5.29
N SER A 73 10.76 7.99 -5.08
CA SER A 73 10.13 9.26 -4.82
C SER A 73 9.49 9.68 -6.13
N GLU A 74 8.52 8.89 -6.61
CA GLU A 74 7.26 9.49 -7.00
C GLU A 74 6.66 9.91 -5.66
N SER A 75 7.01 11.14 -5.26
CA SER A 75 6.65 11.83 -4.02
C SER A 75 5.46 11.20 -3.28
N ILE A 76 5.75 10.30 -2.35
CA ILE A 76 4.77 9.77 -1.40
C ILE A 76 4.56 10.89 -0.38
N GLY A 77 3.50 11.68 -0.55
CA GLY A 77 2.85 12.44 0.52
C GLY A 77 3.66 13.45 1.36
N GLU A 78 4.95 13.72 1.09
CA GLU A 78 5.78 14.60 1.93
C GLU A 78 5.22 16.04 2.08
N SER A 79 4.28 16.46 1.21
CA SER A 79 3.65 17.77 1.28
C SER A 79 2.24 17.80 1.88
N VAL A 80 1.59 16.65 2.11
CA VAL A 80 0.19 16.63 2.59
C VAL A 80 0.17 16.65 4.12
N THR A 81 0.12 17.84 4.70
CA THR A 81 -0.05 18.04 6.16
C THR A 81 -1.52 18.09 6.58
N ASN A 82 -2.42 18.35 5.63
CA ASN A 82 -3.86 18.45 5.84
C ASN A 82 -4.60 17.75 4.71
N ILE A 83 -5.56 16.88 5.06
CA ILE A 83 -6.34 16.09 4.10
C ILE A 83 -7.20 16.96 3.17
N PHE A 84 -7.55 18.18 3.58
CA PHE A 84 -8.41 19.11 2.84
C PHE A 84 -7.66 20.13 1.98
N ASP A 85 -6.34 20.26 2.15
CA ASP A 85 -5.53 21.24 1.43
C ASP A 85 -4.93 20.64 0.14
N ASP A 86 -4.43 21.50 -0.75
CA ASP A 86 -3.78 21.13 -2.01
C ASP A 86 -4.62 20.20 -2.91
N LEU A 87 -5.93 20.50 -3.01
CA LEU A 87 -6.84 19.75 -3.87
C LEU A 87 -6.59 20.10 -5.35
N PRO A 88 -6.36 19.11 -6.23
CA PRO A 88 -6.21 19.37 -7.65
C PRO A 88 -7.48 19.99 -8.23
N GLN A 89 -7.35 21.08 -8.99
CA GLN A 89 -8.51 21.76 -9.61
C GLN A 89 -9.10 20.99 -10.79
N HIS A 90 -8.29 20.16 -11.46
CA HIS A 90 -8.71 19.35 -12.58
C HIS A 90 -8.46 17.88 -12.29
N LEU A 91 -9.54 17.11 -12.24
CA LEU A 91 -9.54 15.69 -11.91
C LEU A 91 -10.23 14.94 -13.06
N PRO A 92 -9.49 14.49 -14.10
CA PRO A 92 -10.08 13.68 -15.16
C PRO A 92 -10.33 12.22 -14.70
N LYS A 93 -9.67 11.84 -13.61
CA LYS A 93 -9.84 10.60 -12.86
C LYS A 93 -9.69 10.95 -11.38
N GLU A 94 -10.14 10.03 -10.53
CA GLU A 94 -9.83 10.11 -9.11
C GLU A 94 -8.32 10.18 -8.88
N VAL A 95 -7.94 10.93 -7.85
CA VAL A 95 -6.55 11.04 -7.39
C VAL A 95 -6.41 10.24 -6.12
N VAL A 96 -5.51 9.27 -6.13
CA VAL A 96 -5.14 8.48 -4.95
C VAL A 96 -3.73 8.87 -4.55
N GLN A 97 -3.55 9.30 -3.30
CA GLN A 97 -2.28 9.72 -2.74
C GLN A 97 -1.98 8.92 -1.48
N THR A 98 -0.91 8.12 -1.52
CA THR A 98 -0.41 7.42 -0.33
C THR A 98 0.15 8.43 0.66
N LEU A 99 -0.43 8.46 1.87
CA LEU A 99 0.02 9.26 3.00
C LEU A 99 1.07 8.51 3.81
N ILE A 100 0.81 7.22 4.09
CA ILE A 100 1.70 6.33 4.85
C ILE A 100 1.68 4.95 4.20
N GLN A 101 2.86 4.33 4.08
CA GLN A 101 3.01 2.92 3.74
C GLN A 101 3.91 2.26 4.78
N ALA A 102 3.38 1.26 5.49
CA ALA A 102 4.14 0.49 6.46
C ALA A 102 3.68 -0.98 6.47
N ALA A 103 4.61 -1.91 6.24
CA ALA A 103 4.33 -3.35 6.18
C ALA A 103 3.11 -3.68 5.28
N ASP A 104 2.06 -4.25 5.86
CA ASP A 104 0.80 -4.62 5.21
C ASP A 104 -0.31 -3.55 5.31
N VAL A 105 0.03 -2.35 5.80
CA VAL A 105 -0.89 -1.21 5.90
C VAL A 105 -0.50 -0.09 4.93
N ARG A 106 -1.50 0.44 4.22
CA ARG A 106 -1.38 1.65 3.40
C ARG A 106 -2.51 2.61 3.75
N ILE A 107 -2.16 3.86 4.05
CA ILE A 107 -3.13 4.94 4.30
C ILE A 107 -3.09 5.86 3.09
N GLU A 108 -4.26 6.13 2.51
CA GLU A 108 -4.43 6.86 1.25
C GLU A 108 -5.45 7.99 1.42
N ARG A 109 -5.13 9.15 0.86
CA ARG A 109 -6.11 10.20 0.56
C ARG A 109 -6.65 9.94 -0.84
N ILE A 110 -7.96 9.90 -1.00
CA ILE A 110 -8.61 9.77 -2.30
C ILE A 110 -9.45 11.02 -2.55
N ILE A 111 -9.32 11.61 -3.75
CA ILE A 111 -10.05 12.81 -4.16
C ILE A 111 -10.83 12.48 -5.42
N SER A 112 -12.15 12.61 -5.35
CA SER A 112 -13.06 12.43 -6.47
C SER A 112 -13.90 13.68 -6.70
N HIS A 113 -14.47 13.85 -7.90
CA HIS A 113 -15.36 14.95 -8.23
C HIS A 113 -16.30 14.51 -9.37
N GLY A 114 -17.49 14.02 -9.02
CA GLY A 114 -18.44 13.47 -10.00
C GLY A 114 -18.02 12.13 -10.64
N HIS A 115 -16.92 11.52 -10.20
CA HIS A 115 -16.44 10.25 -10.75
C HIS A 115 -17.35 9.08 -10.34
N ALA A 116 -17.37 8.09 -11.23
CA ALA A 116 -17.90 6.75 -11.02
C ALA A 116 -16.92 5.75 -11.66
N SER A 117 -16.93 4.51 -11.18
CA SER A 117 -16.20 3.43 -11.82
C SER A 117 -16.78 3.16 -13.22
N ALA A 118 -15.93 2.89 -14.20
CA ALA A 118 -16.36 2.56 -15.56
C ALA A 118 -17.39 1.41 -15.58
N PRO A 119 -18.26 1.33 -16.60
CA PRO A 119 -19.16 0.18 -16.77
C PRO A 119 -18.38 -1.13 -16.67
N ASP A 120 -18.92 -2.08 -15.90
CA ASP A 120 -18.35 -3.41 -15.64
C ASP A 120 -16.99 -3.45 -14.91
N SER A 121 -16.48 -2.31 -14.44
CA SER A 121 -15.27 -2.24 -13.63
C SER A 121 -15.61 -2.44 -12.14
N TRP A 122 -15.06 -3.50 -11.56
CA TRP A 122 -15.17 -3.84 -10.14
C TRP A 122 -13.79 -3.91 -9.49
N TYR A 123 -13.67 -3.35 -8.28
CA TYR A 123 -12.55 -3.60 -7.41
C TYR A 123 -12.68 -4.98 -6.77
N ASP A 124 -11.63 -5.79 -6.91
CA ASP A 124 -11.49 -7.10 -6.27
C ASP A 124 -10.03 -7.22 -5.82
N GLN A 125 -9.79 -7.11 -4.51
CA GLN A 125 -8.45 -6.91 -3.96
C GLN A 125 -8.18 -7.86 -2.80
N ALA A 126 -6.93 -8.32 -2.68
CA ALA A 126 -6.53 -9.24 -1.62
C ALA A 126 -6.40 -8.59 -0.21
N GLN A 127 -6.37 -7.26 -0.14
CA GLN A 127 -6.34 -6.52 1.13
C GLN A 127 -7.76 -6.12 1.54
N HIS A 128 -7.99 -5.99 2.84
CA HIS A 128 -9.16 -5.29 3.35
C HIS A 128 -9.02 -3.79 3.05
N GLU A 129 -10.16 -3.12 2.93
CA GLU A 129 -10.24 -1.67 2.80
C GLU A 129 -11.21 -1.13 3.84
N TRP A 130 -10.70 -0.32 4.76
CA TRP A 130 -11.54 0.56 5.56
C TRP A 130 -11.53 1.94 4.91
N VAL A 131 -12.69 2.51 4.62
CA VAL A 131 -12.79 3.81 3.95
C VAL A 131 -13.86 4.68 4.61
N ILE A 132 -13.57 5.98 4.74
CA ILE A 132 -14.47 7.00 5.29
C ILE A 132 -14.61 8.18 4.32
N VAL A 133 -15.83 8.71 4.17
CA VAL A 133 -16.06 10.00 3.50
C VAL A 133 -15.84 11.11 4.51
N LEU A 134 -14.92 12.03 4.22
CA LEU A 134 -14.62 13.20 5.06
C LEU A 134 -15.29 14.48 4.55
N LYS A 135 -15.55 14.56 3.24
CA LYS A 135 -16.25 15.67 2.58
C LYS A 135 -16.96 15.17 1.32
N GLY A 136 -18.04 15.83 0.92
CA GLY A 136 -18.85 15.47 -0.23
C GLY A 136 -19.80 14.32 0.07
N ALA A 137 -20.14 13.55 -0.94
CA ALA A 137 -20.98 12.37 -0.81
C ALA A 137 -20.64 11.36 -1.90
N ALA A 138 -21.04 10.11 -1.69
CA ALA A 138 -20.83 9.04 -2.64
C ALA A 138 -21.78 7.88 -2.40
N ARG A 139 -21.89 7.01 -3.40
CA ARG A 139 -22.49 5.68 -3.26
C ARG A 139 -21.52 4.62 -3.73
N LEU A 140 -21.36 3.60 -2.89
CA LEU A 140 -20.69 2.36 -3.26
C LEU A 140 -21.73 1.33 -3.70
N GLN A 141 -21.37 0.55 -4.71
CA GLN A 141 -22.14 -0.62 -5.14
C GLN A 141 -21.33 -1.88 -4.86
N PHE A 142 -21.97 -2.85 -4.21
CA PHE A 142 -21.50 -4.22 -4.03
C PHE A 142 -22.33 -5.15 -4.93
N GLU A 143 -21.98 -6.43 -4.99
CA GLU A 143 -22.75 -7.42 -5.77
C GLU A 143 -24.18 -7.60 -5.22
N ASP A 144 -24.37 -7.40 -3.91
CA ASP A 144 -25.60 -7.67 -3.17
C ASP A 144 -26.34 -6.42 -2.68
N GLU A 145 -25.64 -5.30 -2.53
CA GLU A 145 -26.23 -4.08 -1.96
C GLU A 145 -25.62 -2.79 -2.52
N MET A 146 -26.29 -1.67 -2.22
CA MET A 146 -25.78 -0.33 -2.46
C MET A 146 -25.72 0.43 -1.14
N VAL A 147 -24.63 1.17 -0.93
CA VAL A 147 -24.36 1.90 0.31
C VAL A 147 -24.15 3.36 -0.01
N GLU A 148 -25.09 4.20 0.42
CA GLU A 148 -24.97 5.66 0.41
C GLU A 148 -24.04 6.11 1.54
N MET A 149 -23.15 7.05 1.26
CA MET A 149 -22.14 7.54 2.21
C MET A 149 -22.12 9.07 2.21
N LYS A 150 -22.36 9.65 3.39
CA LYS A 150 -22.20 11.08 3.68
C LYS A 150 -20.99 11.31 4.60
N PRO A 151 -20.57 12.57 4.85
CA PRO A 151 -19.42 12.83 5.70
C PRO A 151 -19.57 12.20 7.09
N GLY A 152 -18.54 11.46 7.51
CA GLY A 152 -18.50 10.70 8.75
C GLY A 152 -18.89 9.23 8.61
N ASP A 153 -19.55 8.83 7.52
CA ASP A 153 -19.85 7.42 7.26
C ASP A 153 -18.58 6.69 6.81
N PHE A 154 -18.37 5.51 7.38
CA PHE A 154 -17.27 4.63 7.04
C PHE A 154 -17.77 3.20 6.82
N ILE A 155 -17.02 2.44 6.04
CA ILE A 155 -17.28 1.02 5.80
C ILE A 155 -15.97 0.24 5.78
N ASN A 156 -16.04 -0.99 6.27
CA ASN A 156 -14.96 -1.96 6.09
C ASN A 156 -15.36 -2.96 5.00
N ILE A 157 -14.60 -2.96 3.91
CA ILE A 157 -14.74 -3.84 2.77
C ILE A 157 -13.77 -4.99 2.94
N ALA A 158 -14.30 -6.20 3.07
CA ALA A 158 -13.47 -7.38 3.24
C ALA A 158 -12.62 -7.65 1.99
N ALA A 159 -11.45 -8.27 2.17
CA ALA A 159 -10.66 -8.77 1.06
C ALA A 159 -11.52 -9.66 0.14
N PHE A 160 -11.34 -9.50 -1.17
CA PHE A 160 -12.11 -10.14 -2.24
C PHE A 160 -13.61 -9.83 -2.26
N ARG A 161 -14.08 -8.86 -1.47
CA ARG A 161 -15.44 -8.34 -1.60
C ARG A 161 -15.48 -7.34 -2.77
N LYS A 162 -16.09 -7.78 -3.87
CA LYS A 162 -16.26 -6.94 -5.04
C LYS A 162 -17.09 -5.71 -4.74
N HIS A 163 -16.56 -4.57 -5.14
CA HIS A 163 -17.24 -3.29 -5.00
C HIS A 163 -16.85 -2.33 -6.11
N ARG A 164 -17.63 -1.27 -6.30
CA ARG A 164 -17.33 -0.18 -7.22
C ARG A 164 -17.92 1.12 -6.70
N VAL A 165 -17.38 2.23 -7.18
CA VAL A 165 -17.95 3.55 -6.91
C VAL A 165 -19.06 3.78 -7.94
N ASP A 166 -20.31 3.79 -7.48
CA ASP A 166 -21.46 4.04 -8.34
C ASP A 166 -21.55 5.53 -8.71
N TRP A 167 -21.37 6.42 -7.73
CA TRP A 167 -21.19 7.85 -7.97
C TRP A 167 -20.47 8.56 -6.82
N THR A 168 -19.90 9.74 -7.13
CA THR A 168 -19.47 10.76 -6.17
C THR A 168 -20.11 12.10 -6.53
N THR A 169 -20.34 12.98 -5.56
CA THR A 169 -21.07 14.24 -5.83
C THR A 169 -20.34 15.06 -6.92
N PRO A 170 -21.06 15.60 -7.93
CA PRO A 170 -20.46 16.34 -9.03
C PRO A 170 -20.26 17.84 -8.73
N HIS A 171 -20.76 18.33 -7.59
CA HIS A 171 -20.79 19.76 -7.28
C HIS A 171 -19.62 20.21 -6.38
N GLU A 172 -18.97 19.27 -5.71
CA GLU A 172 -17.81 19.51 -4.87
C GLU A 172 -16.89 18.28 -4.86
N PRO A 173 -15.62 18.42 -4.42
CA PRO A 173 -14.77 17.27 -4.22
C PRO A 173 -15.30 16.34 -3.12
N THR A 174 -15.41 15.05 -3.42
CA THR A 174 -15.51 14.01 -2.40
C THR A 174 -14.11 13.63 -1.95
N ILE A 175 -13.83 13.83 -0.66
CA ILE A 175 -12.53 13.53 -0.04
C ILE A 175 -12.70 12.32 0.86
N TRP A 176 -11.87 11.30 0.65
CA TRP A 176 -11.87 10.07 1.41
C TRP A 176 -10.54 9.86 2.12
N LEU A 177 -10.59 9.15 3.24
CA LEU A 177 -9.43 8.50 3.84
C LEU A 177 -9.62 6.98 3.72
N GLY A 178 -8.74 6.34 2.96
CA GLY A 178 -8.70 4.90 2.79
C GLY A 178 -7.57 4.29 3.62
N VAL A 179 -7.84 3.16 4.25
CA VAL A 179 -6.86 2.33 4.94
C VAL A 179 -6.93 0.94 4.34
N ARG A 180 -5.89 0.56 3.61
CA ARG A 180 -5.68 -0.80 3.13
C ARG A 180 -4.92 -1.56 4.19
N TYR A 181 -5.37 -2.75 4.57
CA TYR A 181 -4.69 -3.54 5.58
C TYR A 181 -4.85 -5.05 5.35
N GLY A 182 -3.95 -5.84 5.93
CA GLY A 182 -3.92 -7.28 5.75
C GLY A 182 -3.54 -7.69 4.32
N GLY A 183 -3.96 -8.90 3.91
CA GLY A 183 -3.61 -9.50 2.62
C GLY A 183 -2.35 -10.36 2.63
N ASN A 184 -1.68 -10.44 3.77
CA ASN A 184 -0.66 -11.44 4.03
C ASN A 184 -1.33 -12.69 4.59
N ARG A 185 -1.65 -13.67 3.73
CA ARG A 185 -1.82 -15.04 4.23
C ARG A 185 -0.49 -15.44 4.89
N ALA A 186 -0.59 -15.91 6.13
CA ALA A 186 0.44 -16.70 6.77
C ALA A 186 0.57 -18.03 6.03
#